data_AF-A0A1I5XQS9-F1
#
_entry.id   AF-A0A1I5XQS9-F1
#
_cell.length_a   1.000
_cell.length_b   1.000
_cell.length_c   1.000
_cell.angle_alpha   90.00
_cell.angle_beta   90.00
_cell.angle_gamma   90.00
#
_symmetry.space_group_name_H-M   'P 1'
#
loop_
_entity.id
_entity.type
_entity.pdbx_description
1 polymer ?
#
loop_
_entity_poly.entity_id
_entity_poly.type
_entity_poly.pdbx_seq_one_letter_code
_entity_poly.pdbx_strand_id
1 'polypeptide(L)'
;MDPRLVNVAAVAACASSARDVTRTLEVVPRQWKVIETVREKFSCRDCEKISQAPAPFHAVPRGWAGPSLLAMIVFEKFGQHQPLNRQAERYALEGVPIALSTMADAVGAVCASLDPLLRLLEAHVMAAERLHADDTTVPVLAKGKTDTGRCWIYVRDDRPFGGAGPPAAMFYYSPRPQGRASPGASGGVCRHPAGGRL
;
A
#
# COMPACT_ATOMS: atom_id res chain seq x y z
N MET A 1 47.49 13.16 56.98
CA MET A 1 48.62 13.54 56.11
C MET A 1 49.04 12.29 55.35
N ASP A 2 48.84 12.35 54.03
CA ASP A 2 49.31 11.46 52.93
C ASP A 2 50.85 11.28 53.00
N PRO A 3 51.50 10.16 52.54
CA PRO A 3 51.64 9.84 51.11
C PRO A 3 51.83 8.35 50.69
N ARG A 4 51.14 7.99 49.60
CA ARG A 4 51.67 7.29 48.37
C ARG A 4 52.24 5.85 48.43
N LEU A 5 51.79 5.10 47.41
CA LEU A 5 52.38 3.91 46.74
C LEU A 5 52.02 2.52 47.28
N VAL A 6 50.91 1.96 46.77
CA VAL A 6 50.84 0.51 46.52
C VAL A 6 50.67 0.29 45.01
N ASN A 7 51.82 -0.07 44.45
CA ASN A 7 52.15 -0.62 43.15
C ASN A 7 50.98 -1.28 42.38
N VAL A 8 50.60 -0.67 41.25
CA VAL A 8 49.84 -1.32 40.19
C VAL A 8 50.79 -2.29 39.50
N ALA A 9 50.82 -3.54 39.96
CA ALA A 9 51.45 -4.62 39.22
C ALA A 9 50.81 -4.70 37.83
N ALA A 10 51.66 -4.59 36.82
CA ALA A 10 51.30 -4.59 35.41
C ALA A 10 50.46 -5.83 35.06
N VAL A 11 49.19 -5.60 34.68
CA VAL A 11 48.48 -6.51 33.78
C VAL A 11 49.00 -6.20 32.38
N ALA A 12 50.14 -6.79 32.05
CA ALA A 12 50.68 -6.77 30.71
C ALA A 12 49.80 -7.61 29.77
N ALA A 13 49.41 -6.98 28.66
CA ALA A 13 49.04 -7.57 27.38
C ALA A 13 47.80 -8.50 27.31
N CYS A 14 46.60 -7.95 27.49
CA CYS A 14 45.43 -8.43 26.74
C CYS A 14 45.11 -7.41 25.65
N ALA A 15 45.54 -7.70 24.42
CA ALA A 15 45.01 -7.02 23.24
C ALA A 15 43.48 -7.20 23.22
N SER A 16 42.74 -6.18 22.77
CA SER A 16 41.28 -6.28 22.62
C SER A 16 40.93 -7.56 21.89
N SER A 17 40.26 -8.50 22.56
CA SER A 17 39.90 -9.78 21.97
C SER A 17 39.09 -9.53 20.69
N ALA A 18 39.46 -10.21 19.61
CA ALA A 18 38.66 -10.23 18.40
C ALA A 18 37.24 -10.67 18.81
N ARG A 19 36.25 -9.82 18.57
CA ARG A 19 34.85 -10.14 18.85
C ARG A 19 34.33 -10.95 17.68
N ASP A 20 34.05 -12.22 17.91
CA ASP A 20 33.29 -13.03 16.96
C ASP A 20 31.82 -12.62 17.03
N VAL A 21 31.33 -11.99 15.95
CA VAL A 21 29.93 -11.59 15.82
C VAL A 21 29.23 -12.59 14.91
N THR A 22 28.50 -13.53 15.52
CA THR A 22 27.60 -14.42 14.77
C THR A 22 26.22 -13.78 14.68
N ARG A 23 25.73 -13.59 13.45
CA ARG A 23 24.37 -13.09 13.20
C ARG A 23 23.51 -14.23 12.68
N THR A 24 22.45 -14.54 13.40
CA THR A 24 21.43 -15.51 12.98
C THR A 24 20.16 -14.75 12.60
N LEU A 25 19.60 -15.07 11.44
CA LEU A 25 18.34 -14.51 10.98
C LEU A 25 17.18 -15.41 11.44
N GLU A 26 16.20 -14.80 12.11
CA GLU A 26 14.98 -15.46 12.58
C GLU A 26 13.75 -14.65 12.16
N VAL A 27 12.57 -15.27 12.16
CA VAL A 27 11.31 -14.63 11.78
C VAL A 27 10.32 -14.63 12.94
N VAL A 28 9.72 -13.47 13.20
CA VAL A 28 8.49 -13.39 14.00
C VAL A 28 7.31 -13.47 13.03
N PRO A 29 6.45 -14.51 13.11
CA PRO A 29 5.27 -14.59 12.26
C PRO A 29 4.37 -13.37 12.44
N ARG A 30 3.48 -13.15 11.46
CA ARG A 30 2.50 -12.07 11.51
C ARG A 30 1.66 -12.16 12.80
N GLN A 31 1.45 -11.01 13.43
CA GLN A 31 0.58 -10.85 14.60
C GLN A 31 -0.66 -10.05 14.23
N TRP A 32 -1.81 -10.53 14.67
CA TRP A 32 -3.10 -9.87 14.50
C TRP A 32 -3.47 -9.11 15.76
N LYS A 33 -4.04 -7.91 15.60
CA LYS A 33 -4.54 -7.11 16.72
C LYS A 33 -5.84 -6.42 16.35
N VAL A 34 -6.71 -6.30 17.34
CA VAL A 34 -7.91 -5.46 17.29
C VAL A 34 -7.62 -4.22 18.12
N ILE A 35 -7.78 -3.04 17.52
CA ILE A 35 -7.68 -1.77 18.23
C ILE A 35 -9.10 -1.26 18.43
N GLU A 36 -9.60 -1.36 19.66
CA GLU A 36 -10.88 -0.79 20.05
C GLU A 36 -10.65 0.61 20.62
N THR A 37 -11.30 1.62 20.03
CA THR A 37 -11.23 2.99 20.55
C THR A 37 -12.57 3.40 21.15
N VAL A 38 -12.63 3.38 22.48
CA VAL A 38 -13.80 3.81 23.25
C VAL A 38 -13.73 5.33 23.45
N ARG A 39 -14.82 6.03 23.12
CA ARG A 39 -14.94 7.49 23.29
C ARG A 39 -16.16 7.83 24.12
N GLU A 40 -15.92 8.14 25.38
CA GLU A 40 -16.97 8.55 26.31
C GLU A 40 -17.61 9.87 25.87
N LYS A 41 -18.93 9.93 26.02
CA LYS A 41 -19.73 11.13 25.76
C LYS A 41 -20.18 11.67 27.11
N PHE A 42 -19.87 12.94 27.36
CA PHE A 42 -20.30 13.63 28.57
C PHE A 42 -21.37 14.64 28.20
N SER A 43 -22.52 14.63 28.87
CA SER A 43 -23.50 15.70 28.79
C SER A 43 -23.36 16.61 30.00
N CYS A 44 -23.22 17.92 29.76
CA CYS A 44 -23.32 18.90 30.84
C CYS A 44 -24.79 19.03 31.26
N ARG A 45 -25.09 18.97 32.56
CA ARG A 45 -26.46 19.09 33.07
C ARG A 45 -26.97 20.54 33.05
N ASP A 46 -26.08 21.52 33.10
CA ASP A 46 -26.47 22.93 33.20
C ASP A 46 -26.74 23.56 31.82
N CYS A 47 -26.04 23.10 30.78
CA CYS A 47 -26.17 23.65 29.42
C CYS A 47 -26.54 22.62 28.35
N GLU A 48 -26.81 21.37 28.75
CA GLU A 48 -27.18 20.23 27.89
C GLU A 48 -26.18 19.90 26.76
N LYS A 49 -25.01 20.54 26.75
CA LYS A 49 -24.00 20.36 25.71
C LYS A 49 -23.30 19.02 25.87
N ILE A 50 -23.16 18.30 24.77
CA ILE A 50 -22.42 17.04 24.70
C ILE A 50 -20.97 17.32 24.33
N SER A 51 -20.05 16.91 25.18
CA SER A 51 -18.60 16.89 24.93
C SER A 51 -18.14 15.47 24.67
N GLN A 52 -17.37 15.29 23.60
CA GLN A 52 -16.78 14.01 23.23
C GLN A 52 -15.41 14.26 22.62
N ALA A 53 -14.43 13.41 22.93
CA ALA A 53 -13.15 13.43 22.25
C ALA A 53 -13.34 13.20 20.72
N PRO A 54 -12.56 13.89 19.87
CA PRO A 54 -12.64 13.69 18.43
C PRO A 54 -12.39 12.23 18.05
N ALA A 55 -12.99 11.80 16.94
CA ALA A 55 -12.74 10.46 16.42
C ALA A 55 -11.26 10.32 16.04
N PRO A 56 -10.63 9.15 16.29
CA PRO A 56 -9.32 8.86 15.72
C PRO A 56 -9.35 8.99 14.20
N PHE A 57 -8.20 9.29 13.63
CA PHE A 57 -8.04 9.28 12.19
C PHE A 57 -8.17 7.85 11.64
N HIS A 58 -8.93 7.70 10.56
CA HIS A 58 -8.99 6.47 9.78
C HIS A 58 -8.63 6.79 8.33
N ALA A 59 -7.75 5.96 7.73
CA ALA A 59 -7.33 6.13 6.34
C ALA A 59 -8.52 6.04 5.37
N VAL A 60 -9.45 5.13 5.65
CA VAL A 60 -10.74 5.04 4.98
C VAL A 60 -11.83 5.49 5.95
N PRO A 61 -12.68 6.47 5.61
CA PRO A 61 -13.75 6.93 6.48
C PRO A 61 -14.70 5.78 6.87
N ARG A 62 -14.95 5.61 8.18
CA ARG A 62 -15.76 4.50 8.73
C ARG A 62 -15.25 3.10 8.35
N GLY A 63 -13.98 2.97 8.01
CA GLY A 63 -13.36 1.69 7.68
C GLY A 63 -13.25 0.77 8.90
N TRP A 64 -13.50 -0.52 8.70
CA TRP A 64 -13.32 -1.56 9.70
C TRP A 64 -11.84 -1.95 9.89
N ALA A 65 -11.02 -1.70 8.88
CA ALA A 65 -9.60 -2.06 8.85
C ALA A 65 -8.70 -0.87 9.17
N GLY A 66 -7.65 -1.11 9.96
CA GLY A 66 -6.58 -0.14 10.19
C GLY A 66 -5.68 0.03 8.95
N PRO A 67 -4.87 1.11 8.89
CA PRO A 67 -4.04 1.42 7.73
C PRO A 67 -3.03 0.32 7.40
N SER A 68 -2.44 -0.33 8.39
CA SER A 68 -1.49 -1.44 8.18
C SER A 68 -2.15 -2.67 7.56
N LEU A 69 -3.39 -3.00 7.96
CA LEU A 69 -4.14 -4.11 7.38
C LEU A 69 -4.52 -3.80 5.92
N LEU A 70 -5.01 -2.58 5.66
CA LEU A 70 -5.31 -2.12 4.31
C LEU A 70 -4.08 -2.18 3.41
N ALA A 71 -2.94 -1.66 3.87
CA ALA A 71 -1.67 -1.69 3.16
C ALA A 71 -1.22 -3.12 2.84
N MET A 72 -1.33 -4.03 3.81
CA MET A 72 -1.00 -5.45 3.62
C MET A 72 -1.88 -6.10 2.55
N ILE A 73 -3.21 -5.92 2.61
CA ILE A 73 -4.14 -6.50 1.63
C ILE A 73 -3.79 -6.05 0.20
N VAL A 74 -3.59 -4.73 -0.01
CA VAL A 74 -3.28 -4.21 -1.35
C VAL A 74 -1.87 -4.57 -1.81
N PHE A 75 -0.88 -4.57 -0.91
CA PHE A 75 0.49 -4.96 -1.25
C PHE A 75 0.58 -6.44 -1.61
N GLU A 76 -0.07 -7.32 -0.85
CA GLU A 76 -0.12 -8.74 -1.17
C GLU A 76 -0.85 -8.97 -2.50
N LYS A 77 -1.92 -8.22 -2.78
CA LYS A 77 -2.70 -8.36 -4.01
C LYS A 77 -1.90 -7.95 -5.25
N PHE A 78 -1.31 -6.76 -5.20
CA PHE A 78 -0.70 -6.14 -6.38
C PHE A 78 0.82 -6.30 -6.43
N GLY A 79 1.50 -6.19 -5.30
CA GLY A 79 2.97 -6.30 -5.20
C GLY A 79 3.47 -7.74 -5.15
N GLN A 80 2.72 -8.66 -4.53
CA GLN A 80 3.07 -10.09 -4.47
C GLN A 80 2.18 -10.97 -5.35
N HIS A 81 1.29 -10.36 -6.14
CA HIS A 81 0.37 -11.06 -7.04
C HIS A 81 -0.46 -12.16 -6.37
N GLN A 82 -0.76 -12.03 -5.07
CA GLN A 82 -1.56 -13.01 -4.33
C GLN A 82 -3.05 -12.68 -4.50
N PRO A 83 -3.85 -13.54 -5.17
CA PRO A 83 -5.26 -13.25 -5.38
C PRO A 83 -6.03 -13.24 -4.05
N LEU A 84 -7.10 -12.43 -3.98
CA LEU A 84 -7.79 -12.15 -2.72
C LEU A 84 -8.43 -13.39 -2.08
N ASN A 85 -8.84 -14.39 -2.87
CA ASN A 85 -9.34 -15.66 -2.34
C ASN A 85 -8.27 -16.40 -1.54
N ARG A 86 -7.04 -16.44 -2.05
CA ARG A 86 -5.90 -17.06 -1.37
C ARG A 86 -5.49 -16.28 -0.13
N GLN A 87 -5.65 -14.95 -0.14
CA GLN A 87 -5.46 -14.15 1.08
C GLN A 87 -6.53 -14.49 2.12
N ALA A 88 -7.80 -14.57 1.72
CA ALA A 88 -8.93 -14.88 2.60
C ALA A 88 -8.74 -16.22 3.31
N GLU A 89 -8.40 -17.26 2.53
CA GLU A 89 -8.13 -18.61 3.03
C GLU A 89 -7.00 -18.60 4.07
N ARG A 90 -5.89 -17.90 3.76
CA ARG A 90 -4.77 -17.78 4.69
C ARG A 90 -5.15 -17.05 5.97
N TYR A 91 -5.91 -15.95 5.88
CA TYR A 91 -6.31 -15.18 7.06
C TYR A 91 -7.24 -16.01 7.95
N ALA A 92 -8.13 -16.81 7.35
CA ALA A 92 -8.98 -17.75 8.08
C ALA A 92 -8.16 -18.84 8.81
N LEU A 93 -7.11 -19.39 8.18
CA LEU A 93 -6.19 -20.34 8.83
C LEU A 93 -5.43 -19.73 10.01
N GLU A 94 -5.24 -18.41 10.02
CA GLU A 94 -4.62 -17.66 11.12
C GLU A 94 -5.64 -17.21 12.18
N GLY A 95 -6.89 -17.67 12.08
CA GLY A 95 -7.95 -17.35 13.04
C GLY A 95 -8.65 -15.99 12.81
N VAL A 96 -8.40 -15.34 11.66
CA VAL A 96 -8.99 -14.04 11.31
C VAL A 96 -9.79 -14.18 10.00
N PRO A 97 -10.98 -14.80 10.03
CA PRO A 97 -11.79 -14.96 8.83
C PRO A 97 -12.30 -13.59 8.35
N ILE A 98 -11.92 -13.20 7.13
CA ILE A 98 -12.41 -11.99 6.47
C ILE A 98 -13.03 -12.41 5.13
N ALA A 99 -14.28 -12.00 4.89
CA ALA A 99 -14.97 -12.33 3.66
C ALA A 99 -14.27 -11.71 2.44
N LEU A 100 -14.28 -12.45 1.32
CA LEU A 100 -13.68 -12.00 0.06
C LEU A 100 -14.25 -10.66 -0.41
N SER A 101 -15.58 -10.48 -0.31
CA SER A 101 -16.28 -9.25 -0.66
C SER A 101 -15.80 -8.08 0.20
N THR A 102 -15.68 -8.27 1.51
CA THR A 102 -15.19 -7.25 2.44
C THR A 102 -13.78 -6.78 2.10
N MET A 103 -12.89 -7.69 1.68
CA MET A 103 -11.56 -7.31 1.21
C MET A 103 -11.60 -6.62 -0.15
N ALA A 104 -12.48 -7.05 -1.07
CA ALA A 104 -12.65 -6.37 -2.35
C ALA A 104 -13.14 -4.93 -2.19
N ASP A 105 -14.11 -4.71 -1.29
CA ASP A 105 -14.60 -3.38 -0.92
C ASP A 105 -13.49 -2.53 -0.30
N ALA A 106 -12.68 -3.13 0.58
CA ALA A 106 -11.52 -2.46 1.18
C ALA A 106 -10.49 -2.03 0.13
N VAL A 107 -10.19 -2.89 -0.86
CA VAL A 107 -9.32 -2.55 -2.00
C VAL A 107 -9.90 -1.36 -2.76
N GLY A 108 -11.22 -1.38 -3.06
CA GLY A 108 -11.89 -0.26 -3.74
C GLY A 108 -11.78 1.06 -2.97
N ALA A 109 -11.97 1.02 -1.64
CA ALA A 109 -11.84 2.20 -0.79
C ALA A 109 -10.40 2.75 -0.74
N VAL A 110 -9.39 1.87 -0.73
CA VAL A 110 -7.99 2.28 -0.81
C VAL A 110 -7.70 2.92 -2.17
N CYS A 111 -8.15 2.32 -3.27
CA CYS A 111 -8.00 2.91 -4.61
C CYS A 111 -8.62 4.31 -4.69
N ALA A 112 -9.83 4.50 -4.15
CA ALA A 112 -10.47 5.82 -4.10
C ALA A 112 -9.67 6.83 -3.27
N SER A 113 -9.07 6.38 -2.15
CA SER A 113 -8.24 7.23 -1.29
C SER A 113 -6.91 7.62 -1.95
N LEU A 114 -6.39 6.78 -2.86
CA LEU A 114 -5.14 7.00 -3.59
C LEU A 114 -5.32 7.74 -4.92
N ASP A 115 -6.55 7.98 -5.37
CA ASP A 115 -6.85 8.71 -6.63
C ASP A 115 -6.08 10.04 -6.77
N PRO A 116 -5.96 10.89 -5.73
CA PRO A 116 -5.19 12.13 -5.84
C PRO A 116 -3.70 11.89 -6.15
N LEU A 117 -3.10 10.84 -5.56
CA LEU A 117 -1.71 10.47 -5.83
C LEU A 117 -1.55 9.88 -7.23
N LEU A 118 -2.52 9.07 -7.67
CA LEU A 118 -2.53 8.52 -9.03
C LEU A 118 -2.51 9.65 -10.08
N ARG A 119 -3.29 10.71 -9.88
CA ARG A 119 -3.32 11.86 -10.80
C ARG A 119 -2.00 12.62 -10.86
N LEU A 120 -1.31 12.75 -9.72
CA LEU A 120 0.02 13.37 -9.68
C LEU A 120 1.06 12.50 -10.41
N LEU A 121 0.99 11.18 -10.23
CA LEU A 121 1.85 10.23 -10.95
C LEU A 121 1.57 10.24 -12.45
N GLU A 122 0.30 10.29 -12.86
CA GLU A 122 -0.11 10.41 -14.24
C GLU A 122 0.47 11.68 -14.87
N ALA A 123 0.31 12.84 -14.22
CA ALA A 123 0.89 14.10 -14.69
C ALA A 123 2.42 14.03 -14.79
N HIS A 124 3.08 13.42 -13.80
CA HIS A 124 4.54 13.23 -13.81
C HIS A 124 5.01 12.35 -14.98
N VAL A 125 4.33 11.24 -15.24
CA VAL A 125 4.65 10.35 -16.37
C VAL A 125 4.44 11.08 -17.68
N MET A 126 3.28 11.70 -17.87
CA MET A 126 2.91 12.36 -19.13
C MET A 126 3.73 13.63 -19.43
N ALA A 127 4.39 14.22 -18.43
CA ALA A 127 5.32 15.33 -18.63
C ALA A 127 6.73 14.91 -19.09
N ALA A 128 6.97 13.62 -19.37
CA ALA A 128 8.26 13.16 -19.86
C ALA A 128 8.53 13.64 -21.29
N GLU A 129 9.76 14.06 -21.58
CA GLU A 129 10.21 14.37 -22.94
C GLU A 129 10.19 13.12 -23.85
N ARG A 130 10.50 11.96 -23.25
CA ARG A 130 10.48 10.66 -23.90
C ARG A 130 9.57 9.70 -23.11
N LEU A 131 8.58 9.17 -23.80
CA LEU A 131 7.67 8.16 -23.28
C LEU A 131 7.88 6.84 -24.02
N HIS A 132 8.02 5.76 -23.26
CA HIS A 132 7.98 4.41 -23.78
C HIS A 132 6.57 3.86 -23.58
N ALA A 133 5.99 3.31 -24.64
CA ALA A 133 4.64 2.74 -24.58
C ALA A 133 4.64 1.29 -25.03
N ASP A 134 3.86 0.47 -24.33
CA ASP A 134 3.57 -0.91 -24.73
C ASP A 134 2.06 -1.16 -24.61
N ASP A 135 1.52 -1.97 -25.52
CA ASP A 135 0.11 -2.37 -25.55
C ASP A 135 0.02 -3.89 -25.57
N THR A 136 -0.55 -4.44 -24.49
CA THR A 136 -0.68 -5.88 -24.25
C THR A 136 -2.16 -6.25 -24.16
N THR A 137 -2.59 -7.24 -24.94
CA THR A 137 -3.93 -7.83 -24.82
C THR A 137 -3.98 -8.81 -23.66
N VAL A 138 -5.10 -8.80 -22.91
CA VAL A 138 -5.31 -9.68 -21.76
C VAL A 138 -6.67 -10.38 -21.85
N PRO A 139 -6.77 -11.67 -21.48
CA PRO A 139 -8.05 -12.35 -21.37
C PRO A 139 -8.82 -11.83 -20.14
N VAL A 140 -10.08 -11.47 -20.33
CA VAL A 140 -10.93 -10.88 -19.29
C VAL A 140 -12.19 -11.73 -19.14
N LEU A 141 -12.53 -12.05 -17.90
CA LEU A 141 -13.78 -12.74 -17.60
C LEU A 141 -14.97 -11.79 -17.84
N ALA A 142 -15.87 -12.19 -18.71
CA ALA A 142 -17.15 -11.54 -18.98
C ALA A 142 -18.31 -12.51 -18.67
N LYS A 143 -19.56 -12.04 -18.79
CA LYS A 143 -20.74 -12.84 -18.44
C LYS A 143 -20.85 -14.07 -19.33
N GLY A 144 -20.45 -15.23 -18.81
CA GLY A 144 -20.51 -16.54 -19.49
C GLY A 144 -19.50 -16.73 -20.62
N LYS A 145 -18.51 -15.83 -20.78
CA LYS A 145 -17.48 -15.91 -21.83
C LYS A 145 -16.20 -15.21 -21.41
N THR A 146 -15.13 -15.47 -22.14
CA THR A 146 -13.88 -14.70 -22.06
C THR A 146 -13.85 -13.68 -23.19
N ASP A 147 -13.71 -12.40 -22.85
CA ASP A 147 -13.47 -11.33 -23.82
C ASP A 147 -11.97 -10.97 -23.82
N THR A 148 -11.52 -10.25 -24.85
CA THR A 148 -10.15 -9.71 -24.91
C THR A 148 -10.16 -8.24 -24.50
N GLY A 149 -9.53 -7.95 -23.36
CA GLY A 149 -9.23 -6.58 -22.93
C GLY A 149 -7.87 -6.11 -23.43
N ARG A 150 -7.60 -4.82 -23.29
CA ARG A 150 -6.29 -4.22 -23.55
C ARG A 150 -5.78 -3.50 -22.32
N CYS A 151 -4.49 -3.68 -22.04
CA CYS A 151 -3.75 -2.93 -21.06
C CYS A 151 -2.59 -2.24 -21.78
N TRP A 152 -2.47 -0.93 -21.64
CA TRP A 152 -1.30 -0.22 -22.14
C TRP A 152 -0.61 0.53 -21.01
N ILE A 153 0.70 0.65 -21.14
CA ILE A 153 1.59 1.25 -20.16
C ILE A 153 2.32 2.42 -20.81
N TYR A 154 2.42 3.54 -20.09
CA TYR A 154 3.35 4.62 -20.38
C TYR A 154 4.44 4.63 -19.34
N VAL A 155 5.69 4.50 -19.78
CA VAL A 155 6.86 4.50 -18.93
C VAL A 155 7.67 5.76 -19.21
N ARG A 156 7.84 6.54 -18.15
CA ARG A 156 8.88 7.57 -18.06
C ARG A 156 10.09 6.90 -17.43
N ASP A 157 11.09 6.58 -18.23
CA ASP A 157 12.41 6.17 -17.73
C ASP A 157 13.49 6.55 -18.73
N ASP A 158 14.12 7.69 -18.47
CA ASP A 158 15.12 8.24 -19.37
C ASP A 158 16.56 7.93 -18.92
N ARG A 159 16.73 7.12 -17.88
CA ARG A 159 18.05 6.74 -17.34
C ARG A 159 18.96 6.09 -18.40
N PRO A 160 18.47 5.22 -19.30
CA PRO A 160 19.30 4.67 -20.38
C PRO A 160 19.83 5.74 -21.36
N PHE A 161 19.23 6.91 -21.39
CA PHE A 161 19.57 8.03 -22.27
C PHE A 161 20.19 9.22 -21.51
N GLY A 162 20.64 9.02 -20.27
CA GLY A 162 21.30 10.04 -19.46
C GLY A 162 20.36 10.98 -18.70
N GLY A 163 19.05 10.72 -18.70
CA GLY A 163 18.09 11.49 -17.94
C GLY A 163 18.16 11.23 -16.43
N ALA A 164 18.02 12.30 -15.63
CA ALA A 164 18.07 12.24 -14.16
C ALA A 164 16.67 12.15 -13.50
N GLY A 165 15.60 12.13 -14.28
CA GLY A 165 14.23 12.09 -13.77
C GLY A 165 13.91 10.75 -13.09
N PRO A 166 13.14 10.75 -11.98
CA PRO A 166 12.74 9.51 -11.32
C PRO A 166 11.82 8.69 -12.24
N PRO A 167 12.06 7.37 -12.37
CA PRO A 167 11.29 6.51 -13.25
C PRO A 167 9.87 6.30 -12.71
N ALA A 168 8.90 6.22 -13.61
CA ALA A 168 7.51 5.95 -13.26
C ALA A 168 6.78 5.28 -14.43
N ALA A 169 5.75 4.50 -14.09
CA ALA A 169 4.89 3.83 -15.05
C ALA A 169 3.42 4.14 -14.75
N MET A 170 2.65 4.42 -15.80
CA MET A 170 1.21 4.62 -15.73
C MET A 170 0.51 3.56 -16.57
N PHE A 171 -0.42 2.83 -15.95
CA PHE A 171 -1.19 1.77 -16.60
C PHE A 171 -2.60 2.24 -16.90
N TYR A 172 -3.12 1.83 -18.05
CA TYR A 172 -4.50 2.03 -18.45
C TYR A 172 -5.09 0.72 -18.93
N TYR A 173 -6.39 0.57 -18.77
CA TYR A 173 -7.11 -0.64 -19.13
C TYR A 173 -8.42 -0.31 -19.83
N SER A 174 -8.73 -1.04 -20.89
CA SER A 174 -10.02 -1.02 -21.56
C SER A 174 -10.57 -2.45 -21.71
N PRO A 175 -11.83 -2.70 -21.30
CA PRO A 175 -12.49 -3.99 -21.49
C PRO A 175 -13.03 -4.22 -22.92
N ARG A 176 -12.96 -3.22 -23.82
CA ARG A 176 -13.54 -3.29 -25.18
C ARG A 176 -12.45 -3.31 -26.26
N PRO A 177 -12.61 -4.10 -27.34
CA PRO A 177 -11.70 -4.09 -28.50
C PRO A 177 -11.70 -2.78 -29.31
N GLN A 178 -12.77 -1.97 -29.23
CA GLN A 178 -12.97 -0.77 -30.05
C GLN A 178 -12.82 0.51 -29.22
N GLY A 179 -11.67 1.18 -29.41
CA GLY A 179 -11.58 2.62 -29.63
C GLY A 179 -11.91 3.57 -28.48
N ARG A 180 -10.91 3.88 -27.67
CA ARG A 180 -10.43 5.27 -27.53
C ARG A 180 -8.92 5.25 -27.57
N ALA A 181 -8.34 6.06 -28.45
CA ALA A 181 -6.91 6.33 -28.46
C ALA A 181 -6.50 6.85 -27.07
N SER A 182 -5.25 6.61 -26.71
CA SER A 182 -4.69 7.02 -25.44
C SER A 182 -4.91 8.51 -25.13
N PRO A 183 -4.88 8.93 -23.85
CA PRO A 183 -5.19 10.29 -23.42
C PRO A 183 -4.34 11.41 -24.06
N GLY A 184 -3.30 11.07 -24.83
CA GLY A 184 -2.54 12.00 -25.66
C GLY A 184 -3.30 12.61 -26.86
N ALA A 185 -4.52 12.15 -27.17
CA ALA A 185 -5.39 12.77 -28.16
C ALA A 185 -6.79 13.02 -27.58
N SER A 186 -7.07 14.27 -27.21
CA SER A 186 -8.33 14.82 -26.69
C SER A 186 -8.69 14.44 -25.24
N GLY A 187 -8.65 15.46 -24.38
CA GLY A 187 -9.00 15.40 -22.97
C GLY A 187 -10.37 14.78 -22.72
N GLY A 188 -10.39 13.69 -21.95
CA GLY A 188 -11.60 13.01 -21.55
C GLY A 188 -11.29 11.98 -20.47
N VAL A 189 -11.23 12.44 -19.22
CA VAL A 189 -11.14 11.58 -18.04
C VAL A 189 -12.34 10.62 -18.02
N CYS A 190 -12.10 9.32 -18.19
CA CYS A 190 -13.13 8.30 -17.97
C CYS A 190 -13.38 8.15 -16.47
N ARG A 191 -14.47 8.75 -15.98
CA ARG A 191 -15.00 8.55 -14.63
C ARG A 191 -15.36 7.07 -14.43
N HIS A 192 -15.00 6.53 -13.25
CA HIS A 192 -15.58 5.28 -12.77
C HIS A 192 -17.11 5.36 -12.73
N PRO A 193 -17.84 4.32 -13.15
CA PRO A 193 -19.26 4.20 -12.82
C PRO A 193 -19.36 3.90 -11.33
N ALA A 194 -19.65 4.93 -10.55
CA ALA A 194 -20.24 4.75 -9.23
C ALA A 194 -21.64 4.13 -9.39
N GLY A 195 -21.89 3.03 -8.67
CA GLY A 195 -23.25 2.55 -8.42
C GLY A 195 -23.75 1.45 -9.35
N GLY A 196 -23.32 0.22 -9.08
CA GLY A 196 -24.05 -0.98 -9.48
C GLY A 196 -24.10 -1.92 -8.29
N ARG A 197 -25.26 -2.00 -7.63
CA ARG A 197 -25.52 -2.97 -6.56
C ARG A 197 -25.34 -4.38 -7.11
N LEU A 198 -24.59 -5.20 -6.39
CA LEU A 198 -24.85 -6.64 -6.27
C LEU A 198 -25.58 -6.85 -4.94
#